data_AF-A0A4C1YET4-F1
#
_entry.id   AF-A0A4C1YET4-F1
#
_cell.length_a   1.000
_cell.length_b   1.000
_cell.length_c   1.000
_cell.angle_alpha   90.00
_cell.angle_beta   90.00
_cell.angle_gamma   90.00
#
_symmetry.space_group_name_H-M   'P 1'
#
loop_
_entity.id
_entity.type
_entity.pdbx_description
1 polymer ?
#
loop_
_entity_poly.entity_id
_entity_poly.type
_entity_poly.pdbx_seq_one_letter_code
_entity_poly.pdbx_strand_id
1 'polypeptide(L)'
;MYEHNTAQDKDDLTGTSNIPYILYNEVIKTIDSQKSDKVPGHDGITNEILKESKGFITPVLTDTFNEILNTETIPQQWTETNIILLYKKGDKYEIDNYRPISLICNIYKLFAKIILNRIEKRLDEHQHIEQAGFRKDYSVLDHIHVVRQVMEKYKEYQYIYYIAFIDYSKAFDSLFHEKIWAALNEQGIGHKYIRLIKKMFTARVQRESNLKRKWYPRQGKRKRGRPQKRWEDDIRQAAGVTWNRVTQDRHEWKRLEEAFADWQTDLQKKGKIKY
;
A
#
# COMPACT_ATOMS: atom_id res chain seq x y z
N MET A 1 16.86 -16.54 47.00
CA MET A 1 16.89 -17.94 46.52
C MET A 1 15.55 -18.23 45.88
N TYR A 2 15.49 -18.13 44.55
CA TYR A 2 14.37 -18.66 43.77
C TYR A 2 14.98 -19.39 42.59
N GLU A 3 14.87 -20.71 42.66
CA GLU A 3 15.45 -21.66 41.72
C GLU A 3 14.74 -21.61 40.37
N HIS A 4 15.54 -21.84 39.34
CA HIS A 4 15.09 -22.17 38.00
C HIS A 4 14.14 -23.36 38.02
N ASN A 5 13.00 -23.23 37.34
CA ASN A 5 12.34 -24.36 36.70
C ASN A 5 12.15 -24.04 35.22
N THR A 6 13.21 -24.34 34.48
CA THR A 6 13.22 -24.56 33.04
C THR A 6 12.42 -25.82 32.69
N ALA A 7 11.73 -25.75 31.56
CA ALA A 7 11.10 -26.84 30.80
C ALA A 7 9.66 -27.22 31.17
N GLN A 8 8.70 -26.53 30.54
CA GLN A 8 7.68 -27.17 29.70
C GLN A 8 6.87 -26.14 28.89
N ASP A 9 7.54 -25.37 28.04
CA ASP A 9 6.91 -24.71 26.89
C ASP A 9 7.47 -25.37 25.62
N LYS A 10 7.04 -26.61 25.40
CA LYS A 10 7.16 -27.33 24.13
C LYS A 10 5.76 -27.68 23.65
N ASP A 11 4.88 -26.69 23.58
CA ASP A 11 3.62 -26.83 22.87
C ASP A 11 3.82 -26.44 21.40
N ASP A 12 4.06 -27.49 20.61
CA ASP A 12 3.63 -27.68 19.22
C ASP A 12 3.85 -26.56 18.20
N LEU A 13 5.10 -26.43 17.77
CA LEU A 13 5.51 -25.82 16.49
C LEU A 13 5.26 -26.72 15.25
N THR A 14 4.39 -27.73 15.36
CA THR A 14 4.20 -28.82 14.38
C THR A 14 2.91 -28.70 13.56
N GLY A 15 2.26 -27.53 13.57
CA GLY A 15 1.16 -27.22 12.67
C GLY A 15 1.62 -27.09 11.22
N THR A 16 1.83 -28.20 10.53
CA THR A 16 2.01 -28.28 9.07
C THR A 16 0.70 -27.96 8.35
N SER A 17 0.23 -26.72 8.48
CA SER A 17 -0.83 -26.20 7.63
C SER A 17 -0.24 -26.03 6.22
N ASN A 18 -0.46 -27.05 5.39
CA ASN A 18 0.06 -27.08 4.03
C ASN A 18 -0.63 -25.94 3.25
N ILE A 19 0.15 -24.96 2.81
CA ILE A 19 -0.36 -23.86 1.99
C ILE A 19 -0.82 -24.44 0.66
N PRO A 20 -2.03 -24.10 0.16
CA PRO A 20 -2.48 -24.57 -1.15
C PRO A 20 -1.53 -24.10 -2.25
N TYR A 21 -1.33 -24.93 -3.27
CA TYR A 21 -0.57 -24.55 -4.45
C TYR A 21 -1.14 -23.29 -5.11
N ILE A 22 -0.26 -22.45 -5.66
CA ILE A 22 -0.59 -21.34 -6.55
C ILE A 22 -1.21 -21.88 -7.82
N LEU A 23 -2.41 -21.40 -8.10
CA LEU A 23 -3.15 -21.77 -9.29
C LEU A 23 -2.68 -20.93 -10.47
N TYR A 24 -2.71 -21.54 -11.67
CA TYR A 24 -2.47 -20.87 -12.94
C TYR A 24 -3.27 -19.56 -13.09
N ASN A 25 -4.55 -19.60 -12.70
CA ASN A 25 -5.43 -18.43 -12.75
C ASN A 25 -5.02 -17.30 -11.80
N GLU A 26 -4.40 -17.60 -10.65
CA GLU A 26 -3.90 -16.55 -9.75
C GLU A 26 -2.72 -15.80 -10.38
N VAL A 27 -1.86 -16.53 -11.10
CA VAL A 27 -0.73 -15.94 -11.83
C VAL A 27 -1.24 -15.04 -12.96
N ILE A 28 -2.16 -15.52 -13.80
CA ILE A 28 -2.76 -14.70 -14.88
C ILE A 28 -3.41 -13.44 -14.34
N LYS A 29 -4.30 -13.58 -13.34
CA LYS A 29 -4.98 -12.43 -12.73
C LYS A 29 -3.99 -11.42 -12.18
N THR A 30 -2.90 -11.89 -11.59
CA THR A 30 -1.87 -11.02 -11.03
C THR A 30 -1.08 -10.30 -12.12
N ILE A 31 -0.73 -10.98 -13.23
CA ILE A 31 -0.08 -10.36 -14.41
C ILE A 31 -0.98 -9.27 -15.00
N ASP A 32 -2.27 -9.57 -15.22
CA ASP A 32 -3.21 -8.62 -15.82
C ASP A 32 -3.45 -7.40 -14.92
N SER A 33 -3.45 -7.59 -13.59
CA SER A 33 -3.59 -6.50 -12.62
C SER A 33 -2.40 -5.52 -12.57
N GLN A 34 -1.24 -5.88 -13.15
CA GLN A 34 -0.06 -5.01 -13.12
C GLN A 34 -0.30 -3.74 -13.94
N LYS A 35 0.13 -2.60 -13.42
CA LYS A 35 0.07 -1.33 -14.17
C LYS A 35 1.18 -1.29 -15.21
N SER A 36 0.86 -0.85 -16.42
CA SER A 36 1.83 -0.56 -17.48
C SER A 36 2.63 0.71 -17.18
N ASP A 37 3.67 0.97 -17.97
CA ASP A 37 4.61 2.10 -17.87
C ASP A 37 5.34 2.17 -16.52
N LYS A 38 5.63 0.99 -15.95
CA LYS A 38 6.43 0.87 -14.73
C LYS A 38 7.88 0.56 -15.06
N VAL A 39 8.77 1.11 -14.24
CA VAL A 39 10.20 0.89 -14.39
C VAL A 39 10.50 -0.57 -14.02
N PRO A 40 11.23 -1.31 -14.88
CA PRO A 40 11.63 -2.68 -14.56
C PRO A 40 12.65 -2.70 -13.42
N GLY A 41 12.89 -3.89 -12.88
CA GLY A 41 13.99 -4.13 -11.95
C GLY A 41 15.35 -4.13 -12.66
N HIS A 42 16.33 -4.77 -12.03
CA HIS A 42 17.68 -4.90 -12.59
C HIS A 42 17.72 -5.78 -13.84
N ASP A 43 16.80 -6.73 -13.96
CA ASP A 43 16.64 -7.68 -15.06
C ASP A 43 16.05 -7.08 -16.35
N GLY A 44 15.57 -5.83 -16.31
CA GLY A 44 14.96 -5.17 -17.46
C GLY A 44 13.58 -5.72 -17.87
N ILE A 45 13.04 -6.72 -17.17
CA ILE A 45 11.74 -7.33 -17.50
C ILE A 45 10.63 -6.37 -17.12
N THR A 46 9.85 -5.91 -18.11
CA THR A 46 8.74 -4.96 -17.93
C THR A 46 7.40 -5.67 -17.76
N ASN A 47 6.39 -4.93 -17.27
CA ASN A 47 5.04 -5.47 -17.12
C ASN A 47 4.38 -5.73 -18.48
N GLU A 48 4.75 -4.98 -19.51
CA GLU A 48 4.31 -5.17 -20.89
C GLU A 48 4.80 -6.52 -21.42
N ILE A 49 6.09 -6.83 -21.25
CA ILE A 49 6.65 -8.13 -21.67
C ILE A 49 5.91 -9.27 -20.98
N LEU A 50 5.62 -9.15 -19.69
CA LEU A 50 4.89 -10.17 -18.93
C LEU A 50 3.45 -10.37 -19.43
N LYS A 51 2.77 -9.28 -19.81
CA LYS A 51 1.40 -9.33 -20.34
C LYS A 51 1.33 -9.91 -21.75
N GLU A 52 2.23 -9.50 -22.63
CA GLU A 52 2.30 -9.99 -24.01
C GLU A 52 2.72 -11.46 -24.08
N SER A 53 3.62 -11.90 -23.20
CA SER A 53 4.11 -13.29 -23.18
C SER A 53 3.34 -14.21 -22.22
N LYS A 54 2.27 -13.72 -21.57
CA LYS A 54 1.57 -14.43 -20.48
C LYS A 54 1.15 -15.86 -20.83
N GLY A 55 0.72 -16.11 -22.06
CA GLY A 55 0.31 -17.45 -22.50
C GLY A 55 1.42 -18.50 -22.37
N PHE A 56 2.67 -18.10 -22.60
CA PHE A 56 3.85 -18.98 -22.58
C PHE A 56 4.53 -19.03 -21.20
N ILE A 57 4.62 -17.89 -20.51
CA ILE A 57 5.37 -17.80 -19.26
C ILE A 57 4.58 -18.27 -18.03
N THR A 58 3.25 -18.23 -18.09
CA THR A 58 2.41 -18.54 -16.91
C THR A 58 2.64 -19.96 -16.38
N PRO A 59 2.69 -21.04 -17.20
CA PRO A 59 2.97 -22.39 -16.70
C PRO A 59 4.29 -22.45 -15.92
N VAL A 60 5.37 -21.92 -16.53
CA VAL A 60 6.71 -21.90 -15.92
C VAL A 60 6.72 -21.11 -14.61
N LEU A 61 6.05 -19.95 -14.58
CA LEU A 61 5.95 -19.13 -13.37
C LEU A 61 5.13 -19.82 -12.28
N THR A 62 4.04 -20.49 -12.64
CA THR A 62 3.22 -21.26 -11.69
C THR A 62 4.05 -22.36 -11.03
N ASP A 63 4.77 -23.16 -11.81
CA ASP A 63 5.63 -24.23 -11.30
C ASP A 63 6.75 -23.66 -10.42
N THR A 64 7.42 -22.61 -10.89
CA THR A 64 8.48 -21.91 -10.13
C THR A 64 7.95 -21.37 -8.79
N PHE A 65 6.77 -20.72 -8.79
CA PHE A 65 6.19 -20.17 -7.57
C PHE A 65 5.77 -21.28 -6.58
N ASN A 66 5.30 -22.41 -7.09
CA ASN A 66 4.96 -23.58 -6.29
C ASN A 66 6.21 -24.27 -5.71
N GLU A 67 7.29 -24.34 -6.47
CA GLU A 67 8.58 -24.82 -5.98
C GLU A 67 9.12 -23.91 -4.87
N ILE A 68 9.02 -22.58 -5.03
CA ILE A 68 9.39 -21.61 -3.99
C ILE A 68 8.50 -21.76 -2.75
N LEU A 69 7.20 -21.98 -2.92
CA LEU A 69 6.30 -22.26 -1.80
C LEU A 69 6.67 -23.53 -1.05
N ASN A 70 7.14 -24.57 -1.75
CA ASN A 70 7.50 -25.84 -1.16
C ASN A 70 8.86 -25.80 -0.45
N THR A 71 9.87 -25.27 -1.14
CA THR A 71 11.26 -25.20 -0.64
C THR A 71 11.47 -24.04 0.33
N GLU A 72 10.57 -23.05 0.31
CA GLU A 72 10.77 -21.75 0.95
C GLU A 72 12.10 -21.10 0.52
N THR A 73 12.61 -21.36 -0.68
CA THR A 73 13.89 -20.81 -1.15
C THR A 73 13.66 -19.69 -2.14
N ILE A 74 14.17 -18.49 -1.84
CA ILE A 74 14.03 -17.33 -2.74
C ILE A 74 15.19 -17.32 -3.74
N PRO A 75 14.92 -17.21 -5.06
CA PRO A 75 15.97 -17.08 -6.06
C PRO A 75 16.88 -15.89 -5.77
N GLN A 76 18.20 -16.10 -5.83
CA GLN A 76 19.19 -15.04 -5.56
C GLN A 76 18.98 -13.81 -6.47
N GLN A 77 18.61 -14.03 -7.73
CA GLN A 77 18.33 -12.92 -8.66
C GLN A 77 17.21 -11.99 -8.16
N TRP A 78 16.26 -12.48 -7.36
CA TRP A 78 15.16 -11.65 -6.84
C TRP A 78 15.58 -10.75 -5.69
N THR A 79 16.72 -11.03 -5.08
CA THR A 79 17.23 -10.27 -3.94
C THR A 79 17.95 -9.01 -4.37
N GLU A 80 18.45 -9.00 -5.61
CA GLU A 80 19.13 -7.87 -6.22
C GLU A 80 18.11 -6.75 -6.54
N THR A 81 18.45 -5.52 -6.17
CA THR A 81 17.58 -4.36 -6.33
C THR A 81 18.43 -3.17 -6.75
N ASN A 82 17.97 -2.42 -7.75
CA ASN A 82 18.56 -1.13 -8.12
C ASN A 82 17.95 -0.01 -7.28
N ILE A 83 18.77 0.84 -6.66
CA ILE A 83 18.28 2.00 -5.90
C ILE A 83 18.36 3.26 -6.77
N ILE A 84 17.25 3.99 -6.87
CA ILE A 84 17.18 5.32 -7.49
C ILE A 84 16.84 6.36 -6.43
N LEU A 85 17.54 7.48 -6.43
CA LEU A 85 17.28 8.59 -5.52
C LEU A 85 16.29 9.57 -6.15
N LEU A 86 15.14 9.78 -5.49
CA LEU A 86 14.18 10.80 -5.87
C LEU A 86 14.27 12.01 -4.95
N TYR A 87 14.66 13.16 -5.52
CA TYR A 87 14.66 14.41 -4.79
C TYR A 87 13.25 14.77 -4.26
N LYS A 88 13.16 15.09 -2.98
CA LYS A 88 11.92 15.42 -2.27
C LYS A 88 11.71 16.93 -2.16
N LYS A 89 12.59 17.64 -1.44
CA LYS A 89 12.60 19.10 -1.18
C LYS A 89 13.91 19.48 -0.47
N GLY A 90 14.28 20.77 -0.39
CA GLY A 90 15.46 21.23 0.36
C GLY A 90 16.71 21.40 -0.49
N ASP A 91 17.89 21.34 0.10
CA ASP A 91 19.15 21.39 -0.65
C ASP A 91 19.37 20.11 -1.46
N LYS A 92 19.79 20.24 -2.73
CA LYS A 92 20.10 19.12 -3.62
C LYS A 92 21.43 18.45 -3.30
N TYR A 93 22.30 19.08 -2.51
CA TYR A 93 23.58 18.51 -2.10
C TYR A 93 23.49 17.67 -0.81
N GLU A 94 22.37 17.74 -0.10
CA GLU A 94 22.12 16.97 1.11
C GLU A 94 21.32 15.69 0.78
N ILE A 95 21.86 14.53 1.19
CA ILE A 95 21.27 13.23 0.80
C ILE A 95 19.93 12.94 1.47
N ASP A 96 19.70 13.46 2.67
CA ASP A 96 18.43 13.32 3.41
C ASP A 96 17.24 13.97 2.70
N ASN A 97 17.52 14.90 1.77
CA ASN A 97 16.52 15.51 0.90
C ASN A 97 16.10 14.63 -0.28
N TYR A 98 16.67 13.42 -0.40
CA TYR A 98 16.29 12.41 -1.38
C TYR A 98 15.57 11.24 -0.71
N ARG A 99 14.67 10.62 -1.48
CA ARG A 99 14.00 9.37 -1.12
C ARG A 99 14.60 8.24 -1.95
N PRO A 100 15.24 7.24 -1.33
CA PRO A 100 15.64 6.05 -2.07
C PRO A 100 14.39 5.27 -2.49
N ILE A 101 14.35 4.88 -3.76
CA ILE A 101 13.34 3.96 -4.29
C ILE A 101 14.05 2.74 -4.84
N SER A 102 13.64 1.60 -4.33
CA SER A 102 14.13 0.30 -4.71
C SER A 102 13.35 -0.28 -5.90
N LEU A 103 14.01 -0.46 -7.03
CA LEU A 103 13.50 -1.12 -8.23
C LEU A 103 13.73 -2.62 -8.15
N ILE A 104 12.74 -3.33 -7.63
CA ILE A 104 12.73 -4.79 -7.51
C ILE A 104 12.34 -5.42 -8.86
N CYS A 105 12.82 -6.64 -9.14
CA CYS A 105 12.38 -7.42 -10.30
C CYS A 105 10.86 -7.63 -10.31
N ASN A 106 10.27 -7.65 -11.49
CA ASN A 106 8.82 -7.71 -11.62
C ASN A 106 8.26 -9.09 -11.28
N ILE A 107 9.01 -10.16 -11.51
CA ILE A 107 8.60 -11.52 -11.14
C ILE A 107 8.47 -11.67 -9.62
N TYR A 108 9.40 -11.13 -8.83
CA TYR A 108 9.26 -11.09 -7.37
C TYR A 108 8.02 -10.32 -6.94
N LYS A 109 7.70 -9.19 -7.59
CA LYS A 109 6.47 -8.42 -7.28
C LYS A 109 5.21 -9.22 -7.60
N LEU A 110 5.20 -10.01 -8.68
CA LEU A 110 4.09 -10.92 -8.97
C LEU A 110 3.92 -11.93 -7.84
N PHE A 111 4.99 -12.60 -7.45
CA PHE A 111 4.97 -13.58 -6.36
C PHE A 111 4.48 -12.94 -5.06
N ALA A 112 5.07 -11.82 -4.65
CA ALA A 112 4.67 -11.07 -3.45
C ALA A 112 3.20 -10.65 -3.50
N LYS A 113 2.69 -10.23 -4.67
CA LYS A 113 1.29 -9.83 -4.85
C LYS A 113 0.34 -11.02 -4.74
N ILE A 114 0.71 -12.21 -5.24
CA ILE A 114 -0.08 -13.43 -5.06
C ILE A 114 -0.17 -13.79 -3.58
N ILE A 115 0.96 -13.79 -2.86
CA ILE A 115 0.99 -14.05 -1.42
C ILE A 115 0.12 -13.03 -0.67
N LEU A 116 0.26 -11.73 -1.00
CA LEU A 116 -0.57 -10.67 -0.43
C LEU A 116 -2.06 -10.95 -0.66
N ASN A 117 -2.49 -11.21 -1.90
CA ASN A 117 -3.90 -11.46 -2.21
C ASN A 117 -4.49 -12.65 -1.43
N ARG A 118 -3.66 -13.65 -1.08
CA ARG A 118 -4.09 -14.81 -0.29
C ARG A 118 -4.26 -14.50 1.20
N ILE A 119 -3.46 -13.58 1.74
CA ILE A 119 -3.50 -13.22 3.17
C ILE A 119 -4.31 -11.95 3.45
N GLU A 120 -4.52 -11.09 2.46
CA GLU A 120 -5.10 -9.74 2.58
C GLU A 120 -6.46 -9.75 3.26
N LYS A 121 -7.35 -10.70 2.90
CA LYS A 121 -8.67 -10.82 3.54
C LYS A 121 -8.54 -11.03 5.05
N ARG A 122 -7.61 -11.89 5.47
CA ARG A 122 -7.42 -12.19 6.89
C ARG A 122 -6.80 -11.02 7.65
N LEU A 123 -5.84 -10.33 7.02
CA LEU A 123 -5.27 -9.11 7.58
C LEU A 123 -6.36 -8.05 7.77
N ASP A 124 -7.25 -7.89 6.79
CA ASP A 124 -8.31 -6.87 6.82
C ASP A 124 -9.38 -7.16 7.90
N GLU A 125 -9.77 -8.43 8.07
CA GLU A 125 -10.72 -8.87 9.10
C GLU A 125 -10.24 -8.61 10.54
N HIS A 126 -8.91 -8.64 10.77
CA HIS A 126 -8.33 -8.39 12.09
C HIS A 126 -7.92 -6.92 12.28
N GLN A 127 -8.10 -6.07 11.27
CA GLN A 127 -7.68 -4.67 11.32
C GLN A 127 -8.79 -3.76 11.84
N HIS A 128 -8.48 -2.99 12.88
CA HIS A 128 -9.33 -1.93 13.43
C HIS A 128 -9.91 -1.00 12.35
N ILE A 129 -11.18 -0.63 12.48
CA ILE A 129 -11.90 0.23 11.51
C ILE A 129 -11.29 1.63 11.42
N GLU A 130 -10.64 2.08 12.50
CA GLU A 130 -9.94 3.35 12.60
C GLU A 130 -8.63 3.38 11.79
N GLN A 131 -8.15 2.22 11.31
CA GLN A 131 -7.04 2.16 10.38
C GLN A 131 -7.58 2.21 8.94
N ALA A 132 -7.44 3.35 8.26
CA ALA A 132 -7.76 3.48 6.83
C ALA A 132 -6.53 3.36 5.92
N GLY A 133 -5.32 3.51 6.47
CA GLY A 133 -4.09 3.48 5.70
C GLY A 133 -3.88 2.13 5.03
N PHE A 134 -3.61 2.14 3.72
CA PHE A 134 -3.29 0.95 2.91
C PHE A 134 -4.39 -0.14 2.83
N ARG A 135 -5.63 0.17 3.22
CA ARG A 135 -6.77 -0.75 3.08
C ARG A 135 -7.57 -0.44 1.82
N LYS A 136 -8.16 -1.49 1.26
CA LYS A 136 -9.08 -1.37 0.13
C LYS A 136 -10.40 -0.79 0.61
N ASP A 137 -11.00 0.09 -0.18
CA ASP A 137 -12.32 0.69 0.07
C ASP A 137 -12.38 1.66 1.27
N TYR A 138 -11.24 2.04 1.86
CA TYR A 138 -11.13 3.11 2.87
C TYR A 138 -10.56 4.39 2.25
N SER A 139 -11.11 5.55 2.63
CA SER A 139 -10.63 6.86 2.20
C SER A 139 -10.21 7.73 3.37
N VAL A 140 -9.16 8.54 3.15
CA VAL A 140 -8.78 9.62 4.08
C VAL A 140 -9.93 10.62 4.28
N LEU A 141 -10.81 10.76 3.28
CA LEU A 141 -11.98 11.64 3.37
C LEU A 141 -12.96 11.21 4.45
N ASP A 142 -13.17 9.90 4.62
CA ASP A 142 -14.10 9.37 5.60
C ASP A 142 -13.63 9.74 7.02
N HIS A 143 -12.33 9.62 7.28
CA HIS A 143 -11.74 9.99 8.56
C HIS A 143 -11.76 11.50 8.81
N ILE A 144 -11.50 12.31 7.78
CA ILE A 144 -11.63 13.77 7.88
C ILE A 144 -13.08 14.15 8.22
N HIS A 145 -14.06 13.48 7.60
CA HIS A 145 -15.47 13.71 7.88
C HIS A 145 -15.82 13.36 9.34
N VAL A 146 -15.39 12.20 9.83
CA VAL A 146 -15.59 11.79 11.23
C VAL A 146 -14.99 12.81 12.20
N VAL A 147 -13.75 13.25 11.97
CA VAL A 147 -13.11 14.26 12.82
C VAL A 147 -13.90 15.57 12.82
N ARG A 148 -14.41 16.01 11.66
CA ARG A 148 -15.25 17.22 11.56
C ARG A 148 -16.55 17.08 12.35
N GLN A 149 -17.25 15.95 12.21
CA GLN A 149 -18.49 15.71 12.97
C GLN A 149 -18.26 15.77 14.48
N VAL A 150 -17.16 15.18 14.96
CA VAL A 150 -16.78 15.25 16.38
C VAL A 150 -16.54 16.70 16.81
N MET A 151 -15.77 17.47 16.03
CA MET A 151 -15.52 18.89 16.33
C MET A 151 -16.82 19.72 16.37
N GLU A 152 -17.73 19.48 15.43
CA GLU A 152 -19.02 20.16 15.35
C GLU A 152 -19.90 19.86 16.56
N LYS A 153 -19.94 18.59 17.00
CA LYS A 153 -20.70 18.17 18.19
C LYS A 153 -20.18 18.82 19.47
N TYR A 154 -18.86 18.89 19.64
CA TYR A 154 -18.27 19.59 20.79
C TYR A 154 -18.58 21.09 20.75
N LYS A 155 -18.53 21.71 19.57
CA LYS A 155 -18.90 23.12 19.39
C LYS A 155 -20.38 23.37 19.70
N GLU A 156 -21.28 22.45 19.34
CA GLU A 156 -22.71 22.54 19.65
C GLU A 156 -22.97 22.60 21.16
N TYR A 157 -22.33 21.70 21.92
CA TYR A 157 -22.49 21.63 23.37
C TYR A 157 -21.56 22.55 24.17
N GLN A 158 -20.79 23.41 23.48
CA GLN A 158 -19.81 24.32 24.10
C GLN A 158 -18.76 23.58 24.97
N TYR A 159 -18.40 22.36 24.57
CA TYR A 159 -17.31 21.61 25.21
C TYR A 159 -15.97 21.94 24.57
N ILE A 160 -14.93 21.99 25.40
CA ILE A 160 -13.55 22.15 24.95
C ILE A 160 -13.05 20.81 24.42
N TYR A 161 -12.39 20.82 23.27
CA TYR A 161 -11.72 19.66 22.70
C TYR A 161 -10.29 19.99 22.29
N TYR A 162 -9.45 18.96 22.27
CA TYR A 162 -8.06 19.03 21.82
C TYR A 162 -7.82 17.94 20.79
N ILE A 163 -7.04 18.24 19.75
CA ILE A 163 -6.64 17.28 18.71
C ILE A 163 -5.13 17.19 18.71
N ALA A 164 -4.61 15.97 18.88
CA ALA A 164 -3.19 15.68 18.79
C ALA A 164 -2.88 15.01 17.45
N PHE A 165 -1.92 15.56 16.69
CA PHE A 165 -1.40 14.95 15.48
C PHE A 165 -0.05 14.31 15.79
N ILE A 166 0.02 12.98 15.68
CA ILE A 166 1.23 12.20 15.92
C ILE A 166 1.76 11.72 14.56
N ASP A 167 3.01 12.05 14.25
CA ASP A 167 3.71 11.58 13.05
C ASP A 167 5.01 10.87 13.46
N TYR A 168 5.20 9.65 12.97
CA TYR A 168 6.38 8.84 13.28
C TYR A 168 7.48 9.12 12.25
N SER A 169 8.65 9.56 12.74
CA SER A 169 9.83 9.74 11.88
C SER A 169 10.31 8.39 11.36
N LYS A 170 10.59 8.32 10.05
CA LYS A 170 11.14 7.13 9.37
C LYS A 170 10.42 5.82 9.74
N ALA A 171 9.09 5.85 9.80
CA ALA A 171 8.27 4.75 10.32
C ALA A 171 8.61 3.35 9.75
N PHE A 172 8.98 3.21 8.47
CA PHE A 172 9.37 1.91 7.91
C PHE A 172 10.79 1.47 8.29
N ASP A 173 11.72 2.42 8.44
CA ASP A 173 13.12 2.12 8.76
C ASP A 173 13.31 1.81 10.26
N SER A 174 12.36 2.24 11.10
CA SER A 174 12.41 2.08 12.56
C SER A 174 11.68 0.83 13.08
N LEU A 175 11.11 -0.01 12.21
CA LEU A 175 10.39 -1.22 12.64
C LEU A 175 11.33 -2.36 12.96
N PHE A 176 11.17 -2.95 14.14
CA PHE A 176 11.80 -4.22 14.49
C PHE A 176 11.12 -5.35 13.72
N HIS A 177 11.86 -6.05 12.87
CA HIS A 177 11.31 -7.14 12.04
C HIS A 177 10.65 -8.24 12.89
N GLU A 178 11.18 -8.54 14.08
CA GLU A 178 10.57 -9.53 14.98
C GLU A 178 9.15 -9.14 15.45
N LYS A 179 8.86 -7.83 15.57
CA LYS A 179 7.50 -7.35 15.86
C LYS A 179 6.55 -7.53 14.68
N ILE A 180 7.05 -7.49 13.45
CA ILE A 180 6.25 -7.77 12.25
C ILE A 180 5.83 -9.24 12.23
N TRP A 181 6.75 -10.16 12.55
CA TRP A 181 6.44 -11.59 12.59
C TRP A 181 5.44 -11.94 13.69
N ALA A 182 5.61 -11.35 14.88
CA ALA A 182 4.66 -11.48 15.98
C ALA A 182 3.27 -10.97 15.58
N ALA A 183 3.17 -9.78 14.98
CA ALA A 183 1.89 -9.22 14.54
C ALA A 183 1.19 -10.10 13.48
N LEU A 184 1.93 -10.65 12.51
CA LEU A 184 1.35 -11.58 11.53
C LEU A 184 0.83 -12.87 12.19
N ASN A 185 1.53 -13.36 13.21
CA ASN A 185 1.11 -14.53 13.97
C ASN A 185 -0.16 -14.25 14.78
N GLU A 186 -0.23 -13.09 15.45
CA GLU A 186 -1.40 -12.63 16.20
C GLU A 186 -2.64 -12.44 15.31
N GLN A 187 -2.45 -12.01 14.05
CA GLN A 187 -3.52 -11.94 13.04
C GLN A 187 -3.87 -13.32 12.42
N GLY A 188 -3.27 -14.39 12.92
CA GLY A 188 -3.56 -15.77 12.52
C GLY A 188 -3.03 -16.15 11.13
N ILE A 189 -2.03 -15.45 10.60
CA ILE A 189 -1.39 -15.85 9.34
C ILE A 189 -0.61 -17.16 9.56
N GLY A 190 -0.81 -18.13 8.67
CA GLY A 190 -0.15 -19.44 8.79
C GLY A 190 1.37 -19.35 8.80
N HIS A 191 2.03 -20.14 9.66
CA HIS A 191 3.47 -20.07 9.89
C HIS A 191 4.32 -20.22 8.62
N LYS A 192 3.88 -21.03 7.66
CA LYS A 192 4.59 -21.21 6.38
C LYS A 192 4.64 -19.91 5.56
N TYR A 193 3.58 -19.08 5.59
CA TYR A 193 3.61 -17.74 4.97
C TYR A 193 4.55 -16.82 5.74
N ILE A 194 4.53 -16.85 7.08
CA ILE A 194 5.42 -16.02 7.90
C ILE A 194 6.88 -16.35 7.62
N ARG A 195 7.26 -17.63 7.55
CA ARG A 195 8.63 -18.06 7.20
C ARG A 195 9.03 -17.60 5.80
N LEU A 196 8.14 -17.77 4.82
CA LEU A 196 8.39 -17.31 3.45
C LEU A 196 8.61 -15.80 3.41
N ILE A 197 7.74 -15.01 4.04
CA ILE A 197 7.88 -13.56 4.11
C ILE A 197 9.19 -13.19 4.81
N LYS A 198 9.54 -13.85 5.92
CA LYS A 198 10.81 -13.63 6.62
C LYS A 198 12.00 -13.83 5.68
N LYS A 199 12.03 -14.92 4.90
CA LYS A 199 13.08 -15.16 3.89
C LYS A 199 13.08 -14.12 2.76
N MET A 200 11.91 -13.68 2.31
CA MET A 200 11.79 -12.61 1.31
C MET A 200 12.37 -11.26 1.80
N PHE A 201 12.30 -10.99 3.10
CA PHE A 201 12.89 -9.78 3.71
C PHE A 201 14.39 -9.92 3.97
N THR A 202 14.85 -11.06 4.48
CA THR A 202 16.27 -11.26 4.84
C THR A 202 17.18 -11.48 3.64
N ALA A 203 16.67 -12.09 2.56
CA ALA A 203 17.49 -12.43 1.41
C ALA A 203 17.99 -11.20 0.63
N ARG A 204 17.42 -10.01 0.88
CA ARG A 204 17.59 -8.82 0.04
C ARG A 204 18.99 -8.22 0.13
N VAL A 205 19.76 -8.34 -0.96
CA VAL A 205 21.07 -7.72 -1.13
C VAL A 205 20.91 -6.44 -1.94
N GLN A 206 21.23 -5.30 -1.33
CA GLN A 206 21.19 -4.00 -2.01
C GLN A 206 22.43 -3.84 -2.88
N ARG A 207 22.24 -3.53 -4.17
CA ARG A 207 23.35 -3.17 -5.07
C ARG A 207 23.15 -1.74 -5.56
N GLU A 208 24.12 -0.87 -5.29
CA GLU A 208 24.19 0.49 -5.84
C GLU A 208 24.65 0.50 -7.31
N SER A 209 24.25 -0.50 -8.10
CA SER A 209 24.93 -0.77 -9.37
C SER A 209 24.75 0.33 -10.41
N ASN A 210 23.72 1.17 -10.30
CA ASN A 210 23.53 2.29 -11.22
C ASN A 210 22.65 3.37 -10.58
N LEU A 211 23.27 4.39 -9.98
CA LEU A 211 22.57 5.61 -9.54
C LEU A 211 22.00 6.33 -10.78
N LYS A 212 20.82 5.90 -11.26
CA LYS A 212 20.14 6.56 -12.38
C LYS A 212 19.58 7.89 -11.90
N ARG A 213 20.39 8.95 -12.02
CA ARG A 213 20.05 10.33 -11.63
C ARG A 213 18.89 10.94 -12.40
N LYS A 214 18.52 10.34 -13.54
CA LYS A 214 17.44 10.82 -14.43
C LYS A 214 16.60 9.62 -14.89
N TRP A 215 15.29 9.69 -14.63
CA TRP A 215 14.29 8.79 -15.19
C TRP A 215 13.26 9.61 -15.94
N TYR A 216 12.92 9.17 -17.16
CA TYR A 216 11.86 9.75 -17.97
C TYR A 216 10.82 8.68 -18.28
N PRO A 217 9.52 8.95 -18.12
CA PRO A 217 8.47 8.08 -18.62
C PRO A 217 8.59 7.93 -20.14
N ARG A 218 8.16 6.79 -20.69
CA ARG A 218 8.25 6.49 -22.13
C ARG A 218 7.56 7.54 -23.02
N GLN A 219 6.54 8.20 -22.49
CA GLN A 219 5.82 9.29 -23.15
C GLN A 219 6.22 10.70 -22.67
N GLY A 220 7.36 10.85 -21.97
CA GLY A 220 7.87 12.13 -21.45
C GLY A 220 7.04 12.75 -20.31
N LYS A 221 5.80 12.32 -20.08
CA LYS A 221 4.91 12.81 -19.03
C LYS A 221 4.60 11.71 -18.02
N ARG A 222 5.03 11.90 -16.76
CA ARG A 222 4.52 11.11 -15.64
C ARG A 222 3.11 11.65 -15.37
N LYS A 223 2.07 10.80 -15.32
CA LYS A 223 0.84 11.21 -14.62
C LYS A 223 1.25 11.54 -13.18
N ARG A 224 1.35 12.84 -12.86
CA ARG A 224 1.71 13.29 -11.53
C ARG A 224 0.58 12.84 -10.60
N GLY A 225 0.93 11.95 -9.67
CA GLY A 225 0.04 11.53 -8.59
C GLY A 225 -0.10 12.64 -7.56
N ARG A 226 -1.10 13.48 -7.80
CA ARG A 226 -2.05 14.11 -6.86
C ARG A 226 -3.23 14.46 -7.79
N PRO A 227 -4.50 14.18 -7.44
CA PRO A 227 -5.61 14.70 -8.23
C PRO A 227 -5.38 16.20 -8.46
N GLN A 228 -5.44 16.63 -9.72
CA GLN A 228 -5.23 18.03 -10.05
C GLN A 228 -6.34 18.90 -9.46
N LYS A 229 -7.51 18.28 -9.24
CA LYS A 229 -8.61 18.81 -8.43
C LYS A 229 -8.28 18.70 -6.95
N ARG A 230 -8.08 19.84 -6.30
CA ARG A 230 -8.20 19.96 -4.84
C ARG A 230 -9.68 19.90 -4.50
N TRP A 231 -10.01 19.41 -3.30
CA TRP A 231 -11.39 19.49 -2.79
C TRP A 231 -11.92 20.94 -2.79
N GLU A 232 -11.04 21.92 -2.58
CA GLU A 232 -11.33 23.35 -2.74
C GLU A 232 -11.80 23.71 -4.15
N ASP A 233 -11.32 23.02 -5.19
CA ASP A 233 -11.72 23.28 -6.58
C ASP A 233 -13.14 22.79 -6.83
N ASP A 234 -13.53 21.65 -6.25
CA ASP A 234 -14.90 21.14 -6.33
C ASP A 234 -15.87 22.03 -5.51
N ILE A 235 -15.44 22.52 -4.35
CA ILE A 235 -16.23 23.50 -3.56
C ILE A 235 -16.32 24.83 -4.28
N ARG A 236 -15.25 25.34 -4.89
CA ARG A 236 -15.32 26.58 -5.71
C ARG A 236 -16.24 26.40 -6.92
N GLN A 237 -16.33 25.19 -7.47
CA GLN A 237 -17.21 24.88 -8.58
C GLN A 237 -18.69 24.84 -8.15
N ALA A 238 -18.99 24.35 -6.95
CA ALA A 238 -20.36 24.27 -6.41
C ALA A 238 -20.82 25.56 -5.69
N ALA A 239 -19.93 26.20 -4.92
CA ALA A 239 -20.20 27.30 -3.99
C ALA A 239 -19.58 28.65 -4.41
N GLY A 240 -18.88 28.70 -5.55
CA GLY A 240 -18.25 29.90 -6.07
C GLY A 240 -16.92 30.29 -5.39
N VAL A 241 -16.24 31.30 -5.95
CA VAL A 241 -14.88 31.72 -5.54
C VAL A 241 -14.87 32.33 -4.12
N THR A 242 -16.00 32.86 -3.66
CA THR A 242 -16.19 33.48 -2.35
C THR A 242 -16.65 32.52 -1.25
N TRP A 243 -16.67 31.20 -1.49
CA TRP A 243 -17.16 30.20 -0.53
C TRP A 243 -16.58 30.36 0.88
N ASN A 244 -15.29 30.74 1.01
CA ASN A 244 -14.61 31.00 2.28
C ASN A 244 -15.22 32.13 3.13
N ARG A 245 -15.96 33.05 2.51
CA ARG A 245 -16.71 34.11 3.22
C ARG A 245 -18.10 33.63 3.62
N VAL A 246 -18.70 32.78 2.80
CA VAL A 246 -20.03 32.21 3.00
C VAL A 246 -20.03 31.16 4.13
N THR A 247 -18.90 30.46 4.33
CA THR A 247 -18.71 29.49 5.42
C THR A 247 -18.74 30.10 6.83
N GLN A 248 -18.70 31.42 6.96
CA GLN A 248 -18.81 32.12 8.24
C GLN A 248 -20.26 32.16 8.74
N ASP A 249 -21.24 32.04 7.84
CA ASP A 249 -22.67 31.93 8.17
C ASP A 249 -23.12 30.46 8.15
N ARG A 250 -23.68 30.00 9.27
CA ARG A 250 -24.07 28.59 9.48
C ARG A 250 -25.24 28.15 8.59
N HIS A 251 -26.20 29.04 8.30
CA HIS A 251 -27.37 28.70 7.48
C HIS A 251 -27.03 28.66 6.00
N GLU A 252 -26.15 29.54 5.55
CA GLU A 252 -25.59 29.48 4.19
C GLU A 252 -24.68 28.27 4.02
N TRP A 253 -23.85 27.94 5.03
CA TRP A 253 -22.97 26.77 4.97
C TRP A 253 -23.74 25.45 4.84
N LYS A 254 -24.80 25.27 5.63
CA LYS A 254 -25.65 24.07 5.55
C LYS A 254 -26.32 23.91 4.17
N ARG A 255 -26.79 25.02 3.59
CA ARG A 255 -27.35 25.02 2.21
C ARG A 255 -26.29 24.66 1.17
N LEU A 256 -25.05 25.11 1.34
CA LEU A 256 -23.93 24.76 0.45
C LEU A 256 -23.50 23.30 0.58
N GLU A 257 -23.52 22.73 1.79
CA GLU A 257 -23.24 21.31 2.01
C GLU A 257 -24.29 20.41 1.36
N GLU A 258 -25.58 20.76 1.51
CA GLU A 258 -26.69 20.07 0.84
C GLU A 258 -26.54 20.15 -0.69
N ALA A 259 -26.28 21.34 -1.23
CA ALA A 259 -26.04 21.53 -2.66
C ALA A 259 -24.80 20.78 -3.19
N PHE A 260 -23.74 20.68 -2.39
CA PHE A 260 -22.54 19.92 -2.74
C PHE A 260 -22.80 18.40 -2.74
N ALA A 261 -23.56 17.89 -1.77
CA ALA A 261 -23.96 16.48 -1.69
C ALA A 261 -24.85 16.07 -2.86
N ASP A 262 -25.82 16.92 -3.23
CA ASP A 262 -26.68 16.73 -4.41
C ASP A 262 -25.85 16.74 -5.71
N TRP A 263 -24.92 17.68 -5.84
CA TRP A 263 -24.03 17.77 -6.99
C TRP A 263 -23.12 16.55 -7.15
N GLN A 264 -22.56 16.03 -6.05
CA GLN A 264 -21.77 14.79 -6.08
C GLN A 264 -22.63 13.58 -6.47
N THR A 265 -23.88 13.51 -5.98
CA THR A 265 -24.84 12.46 -6.30
C THR A 265 -25.18 12.47 -7.80
N ASP A 266 -25.38 13.66 -8.38
CA ASP A 266 -25.65 13.83 -9.80
C ASP A 266 -24.43 13.52 -10.69
N LEU A 267 -23.22 13.83 -10.24
CA LEU A 267 -22.00 13.40 -10.92
C LEU A 267 -21.84 11.88 -10.92
N GLN A 268 -22.18 11.20 -9.82
CA GLN A 268 -22.14 9.74 -9.75
C GLN A 268 -23.20 9.09 -10.66
N LYS A 269 -24.40 9.69 -10.77
CA LYS A 269 -25.43 9.24 -11.72
C LYS A 269 -24.98 9.42 -13.17
N LYS A 270 -24.37 10.56 -13.51
CA LYS A 270 -23.82 10.82 -14.86
C LYS A 270 -22.63 9.92 -15.22
N GLY A 271 -21.84 9.48 -14.23
CA GLY A 271 -20.72 8.55 -14.42
C GLY A 271 -21.13 7.10 -14.67
N LYS A 272 -22.34 6.69 -14.27
CA LYS A 272 -22.90 5.35 -14.52
C LYS A 272 -23.58 5.22 -15.89
N ILE A 273 -23.78 6.32 -16.60
CA ILE A 273 -24.30 6.35 -17.98
C ILE A 273 -23.12 6.57 -18.93
N LYS A 274 -22.29 5.54 -19.09
CA LYS A 274 -21.41 5.41 -20.26
C LYS A 274 -21.45 3.94 -20.66
N TYR A 275 -22.01 3.69 -21.86
CA TYR A 275 -22.02 2.42 -22.57
C TYR A 275 -20.62 1.78 -22.62
#